data_AF-W9K0U1-F1
#
_entry.id   AF-W9K0U1-F1
#
_cell.length_a   1.000
_cell.length_b   1.000
_cell.length_c   1.000
_cell.angle_alpha   90.00
_cell.angle_beta   90.00
_cell.angle_gamma   90.00
#
_symmetry.space_group_name_H-M   'P 1'
#
loop_
_entity.id
_entity.type
_entity.pdbx_description
1 polymer ?
#
loop_
_entity_poly.entity_id
_entity_poly.type
_entity_poly.pdbx_seq_one_letter_code
_entity_poly.pdbx_strand_id
1 'polypeptide(L)'
;MLGTIKDWLKNGDATPEEIISDIEKNSVPGPGACGGMYTANSLATIIETLGLAVPGSSSAPATSPAKLRECNRMGSVIRICLEKDIRPRSLLTRASFENALVMTMAVGGSTNSGLHVLAMAKTADVDLTLDDFQRVSDKTPFIANMAPSGKYMMEDLFKIGGTPQY
;
A
#
# COMPACT_ATOMS: atom_id res chain seq x y z
N MET A 1 -10.63 -11.07 10.90
CA MET A 1 -10.78 -9.63 11.21
C MET A 1 -12.21 -9.26 11.66
N LEU A 2 -13.14 -10.20 11.80
CA LEU A 2 -14.39 -9.98 12.55
C LEU A 2 -14.56 -11.28 13.34
N GLY A 3 -14.57 -11.20 14.67
CA GLY A 3 -14.63 -12.35 15.57
C GLY A 3 -16.00 -13.03 15.53
N THR A 4 -16.62 -13.21 16.70
CA THR A 4 -17.98 -13.77 16.82
C THR A 4 -19.06 -12.82 16.29
N ILE A 5 -18.73 -11.57 16.00
CA ILE A 5 -19.66 -10.57 15.45
C ILE A 5 -20.34 -11.02 14.15
N LYS A 6 -19.66 -11.78 13.29
CA LYS A 6 -20.27 -12.25 12.03
C LYS A 6 -21.42 -13.22 12.28
N ASP A 7 -21.37 -13.94 13.39
CA ASP A 7 -22.39 -14.90 13.80
C ASP A 7 -23.52 -14.17 14.54
N TRP A 8 -23.20 -13.17 15.37
CA TRP A 8 -24.20 -12.34 16.06
C TRP A 8 -25.00 -11.44 15.12
N LEU A 9 -24.37 -10.84 14.11
CA LEU A 9 -25.06 -10.02 13.10
C LEU A 9 -26.10 -10.82 12.29
N LYS A 10 -26.01 -12.16 12.26
CA LYS A 10 -26.99 -13.01 11.60
C LYS A 10 -28.16 -13.41 12.49
N ASN A 11 -27.93 -13.54 13.79
CA ASN A 11 -28.91 -14.11 14.73
C ASN A 11 -29.62 -13.05 15.59
N GLY A 12 -29.03 -11.86 15.77
CA GLY A 12 -29.66 -10.74 16.49
C GLY A 12 -29.51 -10.76 18.01
N ASP A 13 -28.59 -11.58 18.54
CA ASP A 13 -28.54 -11.93 19.97
C ASP A 13 -27.57 -11.09 20.83
N ALA A 14 -26.85 -10.11 20.26
CA ALA A 14 -25.79 -9.38 20.97
C ALA A 14 -26.19 -7.94 21.32
N THR A 15 -25.81 -7.47 22.52
CA THR A 15 -25.99 -6.05 22.89
C THR A 15 -24.98 -5.14 22.18
N PRO A 16 -25.24 -3.83 22.05
CA PRO A 16 -24.28 -2.88 21.50
C PRO A 16 -22.90 -2.93 22.19
N GLU A 17 -22.86 -3.13 23.50
CA GLU A 17 -21.63 -3.23 24.29
C GLU A 17 -20.82 -4.49 23.94
N GLU A 18 -21.49 -5.62 23.74
CA GLU A 18 -20.85 -6.87 23.32
C GLU A 18 -20.26 -6.76 21.91
N ILE A 19 -20.99 -6.11 20.99
CA ILE A 19 -20.53 -5.82 19.63
C ILE A 19 -19.28 -4.93 19.69
N ILE A 20 -19.33 -3.80 20.39
CA ILE A 20 -18.19 -2.88 20.50
C ILE A 20 -16.98 -3.60 21.11
N SER A 21 -17.17 -4.36 22.19
CA SER A 21 -16.08 -5.10 22.83
C SER A 21 -15.43 -6.14 21.90
N ASP A 22 -16.21 -6.83 21.07
CA ASP A 22 -15.66 -7.77 20.07
C ASP A 22 -14.87 -7.05 18.97
N ILE A 23 -15.37 -5.91 18.46
CA ILE A 23 -14.66 -5.10 17.47
C ILE A 23 -13.32 -4.64 18.05
N GLU A 24 -13.30 -4.07 19.25
CA GLU A 24 -12.09 -3.56 19.89
C GLU A 24 -11.02 -4.65 20.06
N LYS A 25 -11.42 -5.83 20.52
CA LYS A 25 -10.50 -6.95 20.76
C LYS A 25 -9.95 -7.60 19.48
N ASN A 26 -10.70 -7.53 18.37
CA ASN A 26 -10.37 -8.28 17.16
C ASN A 26 -9.94 -7.43 15.95
N SER A 27 -10.07 -6.11 16.02
CA SER A 27 -9.71 -5.21 14.90
C SER A 27 -8.21 -5.10 14.66
N VAL A 28 -7.41 -5.20 15.73
CA VAL A 28 -5.93 -5.09 15.68
C VAL A 28 -5.31 -6.36 16.27
N PRO A 29 -5.15 -7.44 15.46
CA PRO A 29 -4.68 -8.73 15.94
C PRO A 29 -3.18 -8.77 16.26
N GLY A 30 -2.41 -7.74 15.92
CA GLY A 30 -0.97 -7.69 16.15
C GLY A 30 -0.30 -6.48 15.50
N PRO A 31 1.05 -6.45 15.50
CA PRO A 31 1.83 -5.36 14.91
C PRO A 31 1.58 -5.23 13.40
N GLY A 32 1.45 -4.01 12.91
CA GLY A 32 1.28 -3.70 11.49
C GLY A 32 0.52 -2.41 11.26
N ALA A 33 0.51 -1.95 10.00
CA ALA A 33 -0.38 -0.87 9.56
C ALA A 33 -1.81 -1.39 9.31
N CYS A 34 -2.73 -0.50 8.94
CA CYS A 34 -4.09 -0.87 8.55
C CYS A 34 -4.08 -1.90 7.42
N GLY A 35 -4.96 -2.91 7.48
CA GLY A 35 -4.95 -4.02 6.52
C GLY A 35 -5.49 -3.71 5.12
N GLY A 36 -6.36 -2.70 4.97
CA GLY A 36 -6.91 -2.30 3.67
C GLY A 36 -5.97 -1.36 2.89
N MET A 37 -6.30 -1.06 1.64
CA MET A 37 -5.66 -0.06 0.78
C MET A 37 -5.95 1.38 1.25
N TYR A 38 -5.66 1.66 2.51
CA TYR A 38 -5.63 3.00 3.09
C TYR A 38 -4.27 3.65 2.84
N THR A 39 -4.06 4.84 3.40
CA THR A 39 -2.86 5.66 3.16
C THR A 39 -1.54 4.91 3.36
N ALA A 40 -1.39 4.11 4.42
CA ALA A 40 -0.14 3.38 4.67
C ALA A 40 0.20 2.40 3.54
N ASN A 41 -0.76 1.58 3.13
CA ASN A 41 -0.58 0.60 2.05
C ASN A 41 -0.48 1.28 0.68
N SER A 42 -1.26 2.35 0.45
CA SER A 42 -1.17 3.14 -0.78
C SER A 42 0.23 3.73 -0.96
N LEU A 43 0.76 4.38 0.08
CA LEU A 43 2.09 4.98 0.03
C LEU A 43 3.19 3.92 -0.05
N ALA A 44 3.04 2.77 0.62
CA ALA A 44 3.99 1.66 0.47
C ALA A 44 4.04 1.16 -0.98
N THR A 45 2.87 0.94 -1.61
CA THR A 45 2.76 0.57 -3.03
C THR A 45 3.39 1.64 -3.92
N ILE A 46 3.07 2.92 -3.70
CA ILE A 46 3.67 4.06 -4.43
C ILE A 46 5.20 4.07 -4.31
N ILE A 47 5.75 3.90 -3.11
CA ILE A 47 7.21 3.89 -2.88
C ILE A 47 7.88 2.74 -3.63
N GLU A 48 7.25 1.57 -3.67
CA GLU A 48 7.73 0.44 -4.47
C GLU A 48 7.67 0.75 -5.98
N THR A 49 6.56 1.32 -6.47
CA THR A 49 6.40 1.71 -7.88
C THR A 49 7.37 2.81 -8.32
N LEU A 50 7.70 3.74 -7.42
CA LEU A 50 8.72 4.76 -7.65
C LEU A 50 10.14 4.18 -7.72
N GLY A 51 10.33 2.91 -7.38
CA GLY A 51 11.62 2.23 -7.34
C GLY A 51 12.43 2.50 -6.09
N LEU A 52 11.84 3.13 -5.05
CA LEU A 52 12.51 3.45 -3.79
C LEU A 52 12.50 2.28 -2.80
N ALA A 53 11.63 1.29 -3.01
CA ALA A 53 11.64 0.02 -2.30
C ALA A 53 11.89 -1.12 -3.27
N VAL A 54 12.45 -2.22 -2.75
CA VAL A 54 12.63 -3.44 -3.54
C VAL A 54 11.28 -4.07 -3.89
N PRO A 55 11.15 -4.70 -5.07
CA PRO A 55 9.91 -5.39 -5.44
C PRO A 55 9.44 -6.40 -4.38
N GLY A 56 8.14 -6.39 -4.12
CA GLY A 56 7.44 -7.18 -3.10
C GLY A 56 7.50 -6.60 -1.68
N SER A 57 8.26 -5.53 -1.42
CA SER A 57 8.43 -4.95 -0.08
C SER A 57 7.12 -4.44 0.53
N SER A 58 6.30 -3.77 -0.28
CA SER A 58 5.12 -3.02 0.19
C SER A 58 3.98 -3.90 0.72
N SER A 59 3.94 -5.17 0.32
CA SER A 59 2.82 -6.07 0.63
C SER A 59 3.10 -7.06 1.76
N ALA A 60 4.37 -7.27 2.13
CA ALA A 60 4.74 -8.26 3.14
C ALA A 60 4.19 -7.89 4.54
N PRO A 61 3.35 -8.74 5.18
CA PRO A 61 2.84 -8.50 6.52
C PRO A 61 3.97 -8.32 7.52
N ALA A 62 3.79 -7.44 8.50
CA ALA A 62 4.83 -7.04 9.45
C ALA A 62 5.42 -8.23 10.24
N THR A 63 4.58 -9.19 10.62
CA THR A 63 4.96 -10.39 11.37
C THR A 63 5.42 -11.55 10.47
N SER A 64 5.39 -11.38 9.14
CA SER A 64 5.78 -12.44 8.21
C SER A 64 7.29 -12.70 8.24
N PRO A 65 7.74 -13.96 8.15
CA PRO A 65 9.15 -14.28 7.95
C PRO A 65 9.75 -13.64 6.68
N ALA A 66 8.91 -13.33 5.69
CA ALA A 66 9.32 -12.64 4.47
C ALA A 66 9.82 -11.22 4.75
N LYS A 67 9.18 -10.48 5.66
CA LYS A 67 9.63 -9.13 6.06
C LYS A 67 10.99 -9.18 6.73
N LEU A 68 11.25 -10.17 7.59
CA LEU A 68 12.57 -10.33 8.22
C LEU A 68 13.67 -10.68 7.19
N ARG A 69 13.37 -11.59 6.26
CA ARG A 69 14.29 -11.90 5.15
C ARG A 69 14.59 -10.68 4.29
N GLU A 70 13.58 -9.85 4.03
CA GLU A 70 13.74 -8.58 3.33
C GLU A 70 14.70 -7.65 4.06
N CYS A 71 14.50 -7.41 5.36
CA CYS A 71 15.40 -6.58 6.16
C CYS A 71 16.85 -7.07 6.09
N ASN A 72 17.07 -8.38 6.19
CA ASN A 72 18.41 -8.98 6.12
C ASN A 72 19.09 -8.78 4.75
N ARG A 73 18.34 -8.73 3.64
CA ARG A 73 18.90 -8.47 2.30
C ARG A 73 19.10 -6.98 1.99
N MET A 74 18.57 -6.05 2.79
CA MET A 74 18.69 -4.60 2.50
C MET A 74 20.14 -4.12 2.52
N GLY A 75 21.00 -4.72 3.35
CA GLY A 75 22.42 -4.35 3.39
C GLY A 75 23.12 -4.49 2.03
N SER A 76 22.85 -5.56 1.28
CA SER A 76 23.46 -5.76 -0.04
C SER A 76 22.88 -4.82 -1.10
N VAL A 77 21.58 -4.51 -1.01
CA VAL A 77 20.91 -3.55 -1.90
C VAL A 77 21.48 -2.15 -1.72
N ILE A 78 21.59 -1.68 -0.46
CA ILE A 78 22.15 -0.37 -0.16
C ILE A 78 23.63 -0.29 -0.58
N ARG A 79 24.41 -1.36 -0.39
CA ARG A 79 25.79 -1.41 -0.90
C ARG A 79 25.85 -1.18 -2.41
N ILE A 80 24.98 -1.84 -3.19
CA ILE A 80 24.91 -1.64 -4.65
C ILE A 80 24.58 -0.18 -4.98
N CYS A 81 23.63 0.43 -4.26
CA CYS A 81 23.31 1.84 -4.47
C CYS A 81 24.51 2.75 -4.23
N LEU A 82 25.31 2.49 -3.20
CA LEU A 82 26.53 3.25 -2.90
C LEU A 82 27.62 3.03 -3.96
N GLU A 83 27.89 1.78 -4.34
CA GLU A 83 28.90 1.42 -5.34
C GLU A 83 28.59 2.01 -6.72
N LYS A 84 27.31 2.17 -7.06
CA LYS A 84 26.84 2.67 -8.36
C LYS A 84 26.36 4.13 -8.34
N ASP A 85 26.49 4.83 -7.21
CA ASP A 85 25.94 6.18 -6.99
C ASP A 85 24.45 6.31 -7.39
N ILE A 86 23.64 5.29 -7.07
CA ILE A 86 22.19 5.32 -7.29
C ILE A 86 21.55 6.17 -6.20
N ARG A 87 21.16 7.38 -6.56
CA ARG A 87 20.50 8.34 -5.67
C ARG A 87 18.99 8.30 -5.84
N PRO A 88 18.19 8.64 -4.81
CA PRO A 88 16.73 8.74 -4.94
C PRO A 88 16.28 9.60 -6.13
N ARG A 89 16.97 10.73 -6.38
CA ARG A 89 16.66 11.61 -7.52
C ARG A 89 16.85 10.94 -8.89
N SER A 90 17.73 9.95 -8.99
CA SER A 90 17.91 9.16 -10.21
C SER A 90 16.74 8.22 -10.48
N LEU A 91 15.93 7.91 -9.46
CA LEU A 91 14.77 7.03 -9.52
C LEU A 91 13.45 7.81 -9.60
N LEU A 92 13.39 8.98 -8.96
CA LEU A 92 12.25 9.89 -8.94
C LEU A 92 12.22 10.75 -10.21
N THR A 93 11.67 10.20 -11.29
CA THR A 93 11.53 10.82 -12.61
C THR A 93 10.06 11.04 -12.94
N ARG A 94 9.75 11.87 -13.95
CA ARG A 94 8.37 12.02 -14.43
C ARG A 94 7.71 10.67 -14.75
N ALA A 95 8.46 9.75 -15.37
CA ALA A 95 7.96 8.43 -15.72
C ALA A 95 7.66 7.56 -14.47
N SER A 96 8.51 7.58 -13.44
CA SER A 96 8.23 6.79 -12.23
C SER A 96 7.06 7.35 -11.43
N PHE A 97 6.88 8.68 -11.41
CA PHE A 97 5.68 9.30 -10.85
C PHE A 97 4.42 8.92 -11.63
N GLU A 98 4.45 8.94 -12.97
CA GLU A 98 3.31 8.47 -13.78
C GLU A 98 2.97 7.01 -13.51
N ASN A 99 3.97 6.13 -13.39
CA ASN A 99 3.75 4.74 -12.99
C ASN A 99 3.08 4.66 -11.60
N ALA A 100 3.52 5.47 -10.64
CA ALA A 100 2.93 5.50 -9.31
C ALA A 100 1.46 5.99 -9.34
N LEU A 101 1.13 6.93 -10.23
CA LEU A 101 -0.26 7.36 -10.44
C LEU A 101 -1.09 6.22 -11.03
N VAL A 102 -0.59 5.53 -12.07
CA VAL A 102 -1.28 4.36 -12.67
C VAL A 102 -1.55 3.32 -11.59
N MET A 103 -0.54 2.97 -10.80
CA MET A 103 -0.69 2.00 -9.71
C MET A 103 -1.71 2.47 -8.68
N THR A 104 -1.69 3.75 -8.30
CA THR A 104 -2.67 4.32 -7.36
C THR A 104 -4.10 4.15 -7.88
N MET A 105 -4.35 4.41 -9.17
CA MET A 105 -5.68 4.24 -9.78
C MET A 105 -6.07 2.77 -9.90
N ALA A 106 -5.14 1.92 -10.36
CA ALA A 106 -5.35 0.49 -10.53
C ALA A 106 -5.75 -0.21 -9.22
N VAL A 107 -5.15 0.21 -8.10
CA VAL A 107 -5.40 -0.40 -6.78
C VAL A 107 -6.45 0.32 -5.94
N GLY A 108 -7.02 1.42 -6.42
CA GLY A 108 -7.97 2.23 -5.64
C GLY A 108 -7.33 2.86 -4.41
N GLY A 109 -6.15 3.44 -4.58
CA GLY A 109 -5.34 4.03 -3.52
C GLY A 109 -6.01 5.23 -2.84
N SER A 110 -5.54 5.53 -1.63
CA SER A 110 -5.99 6.65 -0.80
C SER A 110 -5.88 7.99 -1.52
N THR A 111 -6.89 8.86 -1.34
CA THR A 111 -6.88 10.24 -1.85
C THR A 111 -5.75 11.08 -1.25
N ASN A 112 -5.22 10.70 -0.07
CA ASN A 112 -4.02 11.35 0.50
C ASN A 112 -2.78 11.20 -0.39
N SER A 113 -2.78 10.25 -1.34
CA SER A 113 -1.73 10.14 -2.36
C SER A 113 -1.62 11.43 -3.18
N GLY A 114 -2.70 12.16 -3.41
CA GLY A 114 -2.67 13.48 -4.06
C GLY A 114 -1.73 14.46 -3.36
N LEU A 115 -1.79 14.52 -2.03
CA LEU A 115 -0.93 15.41 -1.24
C LEU A 115 0.52 14.91 -1.21
N HIS A 116 0.72 13.63 -0.90
CA HIS A 116 2.05 13.09 -0.67
C HIS A 116 2.87 12.96 -1.96
N VAL A 117 2.25 12.51 -3.06
CA VAL A 117 2.94 12.33 -4.33
C VAL A 117 3.33 13.68 -4.93
N LEU A 118 2.46 14.70 -4.86
CA LEU A 118 2.82 16.07 -5.28
C LEU A 118 3.95 16.65 -4.43
N ALA A 119 3.93 16.44 -3.12
CA ALA A 119 5.01 16.88 -2.23
C ALA A 119 6.35 16.20 -2.59
N MET A 120 6.33 14.88 -2.81
CA MET A 120 7.51 14.12 -3.23
C MET A 120 8.05 14.60 -4.59
N ALA A 121 7.17 14.80 -5.57
CA ALA A 121 7.54 15.32 -6.89
C ALA A 121 8.19 16.70 -6.77
N LYS A 122 7.62 17.60 -5.96
CA LYS A 122 8.19 18.92 -5.70
C LYS A 122 9.58 18.84 -5.06
N THR A 123 9.79 17.93 -4.09
CA THR A 123 11.10 17.71 -3.47
C THR A 123 12.13 17.12 -4.45
N ALA A 124 11.67 16.31 -5.41
CA ALA A 124 12.50 15.71 -6.44
C ALA A 124 12.77 16.64 -7.64
N ASP A 125 12.19 17.84 -7.65
CA ASP A 125 12.22 18.79 -8.78
C ASP A 125 11.61 18.19 -10.07
N VAL A 126 10.52 17.43 -9.90
CA VAL A 126 9.73 16.89 -11.00
C VAL A 126 8.43 17.67 -11.09
N ASP A 127 8.16 18.20 -12.29
CA ASP A 127 6.85 18.80 -12.58
C ASP A 127 5.78 17.71 -12.55
N LEU A 128 4.79 17.88 -11.69
CA LEU A 128 3.64 17.00 -11.54
C LEU A 128 2.48 17.83 -10.99
N THR A 129 1.31 17.70 -11.59
CA THR A 129 0.15 18.52 -11.27
C THR A 129 -1.08 17.66 -10.96
N LEU A 130 -2.15 18.27 -10.45
CA LEU A 130 -3.43 17.56 -10.30
C LEU A 130 -4.04 17.13 -11.64
N ASP A 131 -3.75 17.85 -12.73
CA ASP A 131 -4.22 17.47 -14.06
C ASP A 131 -3.60 16.14 -14.52
N ASP A 132 -2.39 15.81 -14.06
CA ASP A 132 -1.78 14.50 -14.30
C ASP A 132 -2.56 13.37 -13.61
N PHE A 133 -3.08 13.60 -12.40
CA PHE A 133 -3.94 12.63 -11.73
C PHE A 133 -5.20 12.37 -12.54
N GLN A 134 -5.86 13.42 -13.03
CA GLN A 134 -7.07 13.29 -13.84
C GLN A 134 -6.77 12.54 -15.14
N ARG A 135 -5.74 12.96 -15.88
CA ARG A 135 -5.34 12.33 -17.15
C ARG A 135 -5.03 10.84 -17.00
N VAL A 136 -4.37 10.45 -15.91
CA VAL A 136 -4.05 9.04 -15.62
C VAL A 136 -5.29 8.28 -15.18
N SER A 137 -6.13 8.88 -14.33
CA SER A 137 -7.39 8.29 -13.88
C SER A 137 -8.32 7.97 -15.05
N ASP A 138 -8.45 8.86 -16.03
CA ASP A 138 -9.31 8.67 -17.22
C ASP A 138 -8.92 7.44 -18.05
N LYS A 139 -7.67 6.99 -17.96
CA LYS A 139 -7.12 5.90 -18.78
C LYS A 139 -6.89 4.60 -18.00
N THR A 140 -6.95 4.65 -16.68
CA THR A 140 -6.52 3.53 -15.85
C THR A 140 -7.73 2.85 -15.19
N PRO A 141 -8.04 1.60 -15.55
CA PRO A 141 -9.14 0.89 -14.91
C PRO A 141 -8.79 0.54 -13.46
N PHE A 142 -9.79 0.58 -12.59
CA PHE A 142 -9.69 0.04 -11.24
C PHE A 142 -9.79 -1.49 -11.28
N ILE A 143 -8.74 -2.21 -10.89
CA ILE A 143 -8.62 -3.66 -11.04
C ILE A 143 -8.45 -4.42 -9.71
N ALA A 144 -8.05 -3.74 -8.62
CA ALA A 144 -7.82 -4.41 -7.34
C ALA A 144 -9.09 -4.47 -6.48
N ASN A 145 -9.54 -5.66 -6.11
CA ASN A 145 -10.68 -5.84 -5.21
C ASN A 145 -10.28 -5.70 -3.73
N MET A 146 -9.73 -4.55 -3.35
CA MET A 146 -9.13 -4.31 -2.03
C MET A 146 -10.01 -3.37 -1.18
N ALA A 147 -10.22 -3.69 0.09
CA ALA A 147 -10.89 -2.80 1.04
C ALA A 147 -10.14 -1.45 1.11
N PRO A 148 -10.84 -0.30 1.21
CA PRO A 148 -12.27 -0.17 1.48
C PRO A 148 -13.18 -0.32 0.24
N SER A 149 -12.66 -0.20 -0.97
CA SER A 149 -13.44 -0.24 -2.21
C SER A 149 -13.89 -1.65 -2.63
N GLY A 150 -13.23 -2.67 -2.07
CA GLY A 150 -13.45 -4.07 -2.34
C GLY A 150 -13.42 -4.94 -1.09
N LYS A 151 -13.22 -6.25 -1.29
CA LYS A 151 -13.38 -7.28 -0.26
C LYS A 151 -12.09 -7.67 0.45
N TYR A 152 -10.96 -7.67 -0.27
CA TYR A 152 -9.72 -8.29 0.19
C TYR A 152 -8.80 -7.29 0.90
N MET A 153 -7.89 -7.80 1.73
CA MET A 153 -6.90 -7.01 2.46
C MET A 153 -5.51 -7.15 1.82
N MET A 154 -4.55 -6.30 2.21
CA MET A 154 -3.17 -6.37 1.74
C MET A 154 -2.49 -7.72 2.01
N GLU A 155 -2.89 -8.41 3.09
CA GLU A 155 -2.42 -9.78 3.37
C GLU A 155 -2.87 -10.77 2.28
N ASP A 156 -4.06 -10.59 1.71
CA ASP A 156 -4.56 -11.43 0.61
C ASP A 156 -3.77 -11.15 -0.67
N LEU A 157 -3.46 -9.88 -0.95
CA LEU A 157 -2.59 -9.50 -2.06
C LEU A 157 -1.19 -10.12 -1.92
N PHE A 158 -0.61 -10.08 -0.73
CA PHE A 158 0.69 -10.71 -0.48
C PHE A 158 0.70 -12.21 -0.81
N LYS A 159 -0.39 -12.93 -0.48
CA LYS A 159 -0.52 -14.38 -0.74
C LYS A 159 -0.53 -14.72 -2.23
N ILE A 160 -1.00 -13.81 -3.10
CA ILE A 160 -1.04 -14.04 -4.55
C ILE A 160 0.20 -13.50 -5.28
N GLY A 161 1.17 -12.91 -4.55
CA GLY A 161 2.45 -12.44 -5.10
C GLY A 161 2.76 -10.96 -4.85
N GLY A 162 1.87 -10.25 -4.15
CA GLY A 162 2.11 -8.88 -3.71
C GLY A 162 1.89 -7.85 -4.81
N THR A 163 2.33 -6.62 -4.53
CA THR A 163 2.25 -5.48 -5.47
C THR A 163 2.80 -5.77 -6.87
N PRO A 164 3.88 -6.55 -7.08
CA PRO A 164 4.39 -6.87 -8.42
C PRO A 164 3.47 -7.69 -9.33
N GLN A 165 2.35 -8.22 -8.80
CA GLN A 165 1.36 -8.95 -9.61
C GLN A 165 0.41 -8.04 -10.38
N TYR A 166 0.46 -6.73 -10.12
CA TYR A 166 -0.31 -5.70 -10.82
C TYR A 166 0.52 -4.96 -11.86
#